data_AF-C9JZ63-F1
#
_entry.id   AF-C9JZ63-F1
#
_cell.length_a   1.000
_cell.length_b   1.000
_cell.length_c   1.000
_cell.angle_alpha   90.00
_cell.angle_beta   90.00
_cell.angle_gamma   90.00
#
_symmetry.space_group_name_H-M   'P 1'
#
loop_
_entity.id
_entity.type
_entity.pdbx_description
1 polymer ?
#
loop_
_entity_poly.entity_id
_entity_poly.type
_entity_poly.pdbx_seq_one_letter_code
_entity_poly.pdbx_strand_id
1 'polypeptide(L)'
;MGNTTTKFRKALINGDENLACQIYENNPQLKESLDPNTSYGEPYQHNTPLHYAARHGMNKILGTFLGRDGNPNKRNVHNETSMHLLCMGPQIMISEGALHPRLARPTEDDFRRADCLQMILKWKGAKLDQGEYE
;
A
#
# COMPACT_ATOMS: atom_id res chain seq x y z
N MET A 1 21.23 2.18 -14.85
CA MET A 1 20.46 3.00 -13.88
C MET A 1 19.13 2.28 -13.60
N GLY A 2 18.88 1.87 -12.36
CA GLY A 2 17.67 1.08 -12.05
C GLY A 2 16.40 1.91 -12.22
N ASN A 3 15.44 1.37 -12.97
CA ASN A 3 14.12 1.95 -13.25
C ASN A 3 13.47 2.50 -11.96
N THR A 4 13.08 3.77 -11.95
CA THR A 4 12.42 4.46 -10.83
C THR A 4 11.21 3.68 -10.31
N THR A 5 10.42 3.06 -11.19
CA THR A 5 9.28 2.21 -10.83
C THR A 5 9.72 0.99 -10.03
N THR A 6 10.87 0.40 -10.35
CA THR A 6 11.43 -0.73 -9.59
C THR A 6 11.91 -0.28 -8.21
N LYS A 7 12.52 0.90 -8.10
CA LYS A 7 12.93 1.47 -6.80
C LYS A 7 11.71 1.77 -5.92
N PHE A 8 10.69 2.39 -6.50
CA PHE A 8 9.42 2.66 -5.81
C PHE A 8 8.75 1.38 -5.30
N ARG A 9 8.65 0.36 -6.17
CA ARG A 9 8.12 -0.96 -5.79
C ARG A 9 8.87 -1.56 -4.60
N LYS A 10 10.20 -1.52 -4.63
CA LYS A 10 11.03 -2.02 -3.52
C LYS A 10 10.78 -1.25 -2.22
N ALA A 11 10.61 0.07 -2.29
CA ALA A 11 10.29 0.88 -1.11
C ALA A 11 8.96 0.45 -0.47
N LEU A 12 7.91 0.22 -1.29
CA LEU A 12 6.62 -0.29 -0.79
C LEU A 12 6.75 -1.68 -0.17
N ILE A 13 7.44 -2.61 -0.84
CA ILE A 13 7.64 -3.98 -0.33
C ILE A 13 8.37 -3.97 1.01
N ASN A 14 9.39 -3.13 1.15
CA ASN A 14 10.24 -3.06 2.33
C ASN A 14 9.66 -2.24 3.49
N GLY A 15 8.53 -1.56 3.31
CA GLY A 15 7.95 -0.75 4.38
C GLY A 15 8.53 0.67 4.50
N ASP A 16 9.30 1.15 3.53
CA ASP A 16 9.94 2.47 3.57
C ASP A 16 9.03 3.56 2.98
N GLU A 17 8.09 4.05 3.80
CA GLU A 17 7.14 5.09 3.40
C GLU A 17 7.83 6.40 3.00
N ASN A 18 8.91 6.79 3.69
CA ASN A 18 9.60 8.05 3.40
C ASN A 18 10.24 8.02 2.01
N LEU A 19 10.94 6.93 1.69
CA LEU A 19 11.53 6.75 0.37
C LEU A 19 10.44 6.62 -0.71
N ALA A 20 9.35 5.91 -0.41
CA ALA A 20 8.21 5.81 -1.33
C ALA A 20 7.62 7.19 -1.63
N CYS A 21 7.32 8.00 -0.62
CA CYS A 21 6.84 9.37 -0.77
C CYS A 21 7.82 10.21 -1.58
N GLN A 22 9.11 10.19 -1.24
CA GLN A 22 10.12 10.96 -1.95
C GLN A 22 10.20 10.58 -3.43
N ILE A 23 10.21 9.29 -3.76
CA ILE A 23 10.25 8.83 -5.15
C ILE A 23 8.96 9.23 -5.86
N TYR A 24 7.81 9.00 -5.24
CA TYR A 24 6.52 9.30 -5.85
C TYR A 24 6.38 10.80 -6.11
N GLU A 25 6.72 11.67 -5.16
CA GLU A 25 6.60 13.12 -5.26
C GLU A 25 7.50 13.72 -6.34
N ASN A 26 8.75 13.24 -6.43
CA ASN A 26 9.78 13.79 -7.32
C ASN A 26 9.74 13.23 -8.75
N ASN A 27 8.84 12.28 -9.07
CA ASN A 27 8.78 11.64 -10.38
C ASN A 27 7.37 11.75 -10.99
N PRO A 28 7.06 12.84 -11.73
CA PRO A 28 5.75 13.05 -12.35
C PRO A 28 5.34 11.90 -13.29
N GLN A 29 6.27 11.36 -14.07
CA GLN A 29 6.00 10.25 -14.98
C GLN A 29 5.59 8.97 -14.22
N LEU A 30 6.14 8.74 -13.04
CA LEU A 30 5.71 7.63 -12.17
C LEU A 30 4.28 7.87 -11.69
N LYS A 31 3.92 9.09 -11.30
CA LYS A 31 2.54 9.40 -10.91
C LYS A 31 1.59 9.09 -12.06
N GLU A 32 1.86 9.60 -13.27
CA GLU A 32 0.98 9.39 -14.41
C GLU A 32 0.85 7.91 -14.81
N SER A 33 1.95 7.15 -14.79
CA SER A 33 1.96 5.76 -15.25
C SER A 33 1.58 4.71 -14.19
N LEU A 34 1.66 5.05 -12.90
CA LEU A 34 1.34 4.11 -11.83
C LEU A 34 -0.17 3.96 -11.70
N ASP A 35 -0.67 2.79 -12.08
CA ASP A 35 -2.02 2.34 -11.73
C ASP A 35 -2.02 1.63 -10.36
N PRO A 36 -2.70 2.17 -9.34
CA PRO A 36 -2.81 1.54 -8.02
C PRO A 36 -3.54 0.17 -8.02
N ASN A 37 -4.29 -0.15 -9.08
CA ASN A 37 -5.06 -1.39 -9.21
C ASN A 37 -4.29 -2.52 -9.91
N THR A 38 -3.19 -2.19 -10.59
CA THR A 38 -2.35 -3.16 -11.28
C THR A 38 -1.50 -3.95 -10.26
N SER A 39 -1.59 -5.28 -10.32
CA SER A 39 -0.76 -6.17 -9.49
C SER A 39 0.69 -6.18 -9.96
N TYR A 40 1.64 -6.41 -9.06
CA TYR A 40 3.04 -6.60 -9.44
C TYR A 40 3.35 -7.96 -10.10
N GLY A 41 2.35 -8.83 -10.24
CA GLY A 41 2.43 -10.13 -10.92
C GLY A 41 2.75 -11.30 -9.99
N GLU A 42 2.90 -12.48 -10.60
CA GLU A 42 3.14 -13.77 -9.93
C GLU A 42 4.26 -13.76 -8.87
N PRO A 43 5.45 -13.18 -9.10
CA PRO A 43 6.52 -13.18 -8.10
C PRO A 43 6.16 -12.44 -6.80
N TYR A 44 5.09 -11.66 -6.82
CA TYR A 44 4.58 -10.87 -5.72
C TYR A 44 3.18 -11.31 -5.30
N GLN A 45 2.77 -12.54 -5.64
CA GLN A 45 1.48 -13.12 -5.27
C GLN A 45 0.29 -12.26 -5.76
N HIS A 46 0.46 -11.54 -6.87
CA HIS A 46 -0.50 -10.57 -7.36
C HIS A 46 -0.90 -9.47 -6.36
N ASN A 47 -0.04 -9.14 -5.39
CA ASN A 47 -0.25 -7.96 -4.55
C ASN A 47 -0.16 -6.66 -5.39
N THR A 48 -1.08 -5.74 -5.13
CA THR A 48 -1.11 -4.39 -5.71
C THR A 48 -0.28 -3.41 -4.86
N PRO A 49 0.01 -2.18 -5.33
CA PRO A 49 0.60 -1.14 -4.50
C PRO A 49 -0.19 -0.89 -3.18
N LEU A 50 -1.52 -0.95 -3.21
CA LEU A 50 -2.35 -0.78 -2.00
C LEU A 50 -2.15 -1.89 -0.97
N HIS A 51 -1.97 -3.14 -1.40
CA HIS A 51 -1.70 -4.26 -0.50
C HIS A 51 -0.46 -3.99 0.37
N TYR A 52 0.62 -3.54 -0.26
CA TYR A 52 1.86 -3.21 0.45
C TYR A 52 1.74 -1.96 1.32
N ALA A 53 1.11 -0.90 0.82
CA ALA A 53 0.86 0.31 1.61
C ALA A 53 0.02 0.00 2.88
N ALA A 54 -1.01 -0.82 2.74
CA ALA A 54 -1.88 -1.24 3.83
C ALA A 54 -1.14 -2.14 4.84
N ARG A 55 -0.40 -3.15 4.35
CA ARG A 55 0.41 -4.06 5.21
C ARG A 55 1.33 -3.30 6.16
N HIS A 56 2.01 -2.28 5.62
CA HIS A 56 3.00 -1.49 6.36
C HIS A 56 2.42 -0.27 7.06
N GLY A 57 1.11 -0.01 6.95
CA GLY A 57 0.50 1.17 7.58
C GLY A 57 1.00 2.49 6.98
N MET A 58 1.30 2.53 5.68
CA MET A 58 1.78 3.73 4.99
C MET A 58 0.61 4.68 4.69
N ASN A 59 0.11 5.38 5.71
CA ASN A 59 -1.09 6.20 5.62
C ASN A 59 -1.03 7.28 4.51
N LYS A 60 0.15 7.88 4.26
CA LYS A 60 0.30 8.92 3.21
C LYS A 60 0.17 8.33 1.81
N ILE A 61 0.87 7.23 1.56
CA ILE A 61 0.84 6.53 0.27
C ILE A 61 -0.54 5.91 0.03
N LEU A 62 -1.11 5.26 1.05
CA LEU A 62 -2.44 4.65 0.97
C LEU A 62 -3.50 5.70 0.61
N GLY A 63 -3.54 6.83 1.32
CA GLY A 63 -4.49 7.90 1.03
C GLY A 63 -4.34 8.45 -0.39
N THR A 64 -3.10 8.59 -0.85
CA THR A 64 -2.80 9.02 -2.22
C THR A 64 -3.34 8.04 -3.26
N PHE A 65 -3.17 6.74 -3.05
CA PHE A 65 -3.66 5.73 -3.99
C PHE A 65 -5.18 5.62 -3.98
N LEU A 66 -5.82 5.64 -2.79
CA LEU A 66 -7.28 5.65 -2.68
C LEU A 66 -7.91 6.87 -3.36
N GLY A 67 -7.26 8.03 -3.26
CA GLY A 67 -7.69 9.26 -3.94
C GLY A 67 -7.49 9.25 -5.47
N ARG A 68 -6.78 8.25 -6.00
CA ARG A 68 -6.54 8.03 -7.44
C ARG A 68 -7.19 6.74 -7.92
N ASP A 69 -8.41 6.49 -7.46
CA ASP A 69 -9.23 5.32 -7.84
C ASP A 69 -8.59 3.96 -7.51
N GLY A 70 -7.67 3.94 -6.55
CA GLY A 70 -7.16 2.71 -5.97
C GLY A 70 -8.28 1.96 -5.26
N ASN A 71 -8.54 0.73 -5.68
CA ASN A 71 -9.56 -0.15 -5.16
C ASN A 71 -8.94 -1.07 -4.08
N PRO A 72 -9.24 -0.85 -2.79
CA PRO A 72 -8.71 -1.67 -1.69
C PRO A 72 -9.29 -3.09 -1.66
N ASN A 73 -10.37 -3.35 -2.40
CA ASN A 73 -11.05 -4.65 -2.51
C ASN A 73 -10.45 -5.57 -3.59
N LYS A 74 -9.45 -5.12 -4.37
CA LYS A 74 -8.70 -6.01 -5.26
C LYS A 74 -8.15 -7.18 -4.46
N ARG A 75 -8.29 -8.39 -5.00
CA ARG A 75 -7.86 -9.64 -4.37
C ARG A 75 -6.54 -10.12 -4.96
N ASN A 76 -5.63 -10.54 -4.10
CA ASN A 76 -4.37 -11.20 -4.48
C ASN A 76 -4.60 -12.71 -4.77
N VAL A 77 -3.55 -13.50 -5.02
CA VAL A 77 -3.69 -14.97 -5.26
C VAL A 77 -4.24 -15.75 -4.06
N HIS A 78 -4.14 -15.20 -2.85
CA HIS A 78 -4.68 -15.78 -1.62
C HIS A 78 -6.11 -15.32 -1.35
N ASN A 79 -6.73 -14.61 -2.29
CA ASN A 79 -8.06 -14.03 -2.14
C ASN A 79 -8.14 -12.93 -1.05
N GLU A 80 -7.00 -12.36 -0.68
CA GLU A 80 -6.87 -11.33 0.35
C GLU A 80 -6.98 -9.93 -0.26
N THR A 81 -7.55 -9.01 0.51
CA THR A 81 -7.67 -7.59 0.16
C THR A 81 -6.65 -6.73 0.92
N SER A 82 -6.59 -5.44 0.61
CA SER A 82 -5.74 -4.50 1.36
C SER A 82 -6.09 -4.46 2.86
N MET A 83 -7.37 -4.65 3.20
CA MET A 83 -7.85 -4.74 4.58
C MET A 83 -7.28 -5.97 5.32
N HIS A 84 -7.21 -7.13 4.66
CA HIS A 84 -6.63 -8.33 5.24
C HIS A 84 -5.16 -8.09 5.62
N LEU A 85 -4.37 -7.53 4.71
CA LEU A 85 -2.96 -7.26 4.97
C LEU A 85 -2.72 -6.16 6.02
N LEU A 86 -3.60 -5.16 6.10
CA LEU A 86 -3.56 -4.16 7.17
C LEU A 86 -3.75 -4.81 8.56
N CYS A 87 -4.66 -5.78 8.68
CA CYS A 87 -4.88 -6.51 9.93
C CYS A 87 -3.72 -7.46 10.26
N MET A 88 -3.07 -8.05 9.26
CA MET A 88 -1.89 -8.90 9.48
C MET A 88 -0.66 -8.10 9.94
N GLY A 89 -0.51 -6.90 9.39
CA GLY A 89 0.70 -6.10 9.56
C GLY A 89 1.97 -6.77 9.03
N PRO A 90 3.14 -6.18 9.31
CA PRO A 90 4.45 -6.65 8.84
C PRO A 90 4.89 -7.95 9.52
N GLN A 91 4.26 -8.33 10.64
CA GLN A 91 4.74 -9.39 11.54
C GLN A 91 4.39 -10.82 11.08
N ILE A 92 3.39 -11.03 10.21
CA ILE A 92 2.90 -12.38 9.88
C ILE A 92 3.76 -13.15 8.84
N MET A 93 4.92 -12.64 8.41
CA MET A 93 5.81 -13.38 7.48
C MET A 93 7.28 -13.51 7.90
N ILE A 94 7.64 -13.25 9.16
CA ILE A 94 9.05 -13.40 9.58
C ILE A 94 9.14 -14.52 10.60
N SER A 95 9.49 -15.73 10.15
CA SER A 95 10.07 -16.73 11.03
C SER A 95 11.48 -16.26 11.39
N GLU A 96 11.67 -15.89 12.65
CA GLU A 96 12.98 -15.67 13.29
C GLU A 96 13.80 -14.47 12.78
N GLY A 97 13.91 -13.43 13.62
CA GLY A 97 15.00 -12.46 13.51
C GLY A 97 14.58 -10.99 13.62
N ALA A 98 15.16 -10.34 14.64
CA ALA A 98 15.18 -8.91 14.98
C ALA A 98 13.82 -8.20 15.15
N LEU A 99 13.69 -7.50 16.29
CA LEU A 99 12.57 -6.62 16.62
C LEU A 99 12.43 -5.56 15.51
N HIS A 100 11.50 -5.78 14.57
CA HIS A 100 11.19 -4.83 13.50
C HIS A 100 10.81 -3.47 14.13
N PRO A 101 11.07 -2.32 13.48
CA PRO A 101 10.79 -0.96 13.99
C PRO A 101 9.40 -0.72 14.62
N ARG A 102 8.41 -1.59 14.37
CA ARG A 102 7.13 -1.67 15.09
C ARG A 102 7.27 -1.73 16.61
N LEU A 103 8.34 -2.35 17.11
CA LEU A 103 8.60 -2.46 18.55
C LEU A 103 9.39 -1.27 19.11
N ALA A 104 9.90 -0.40 18.24
CA ALA A 104 10.56 0.84 18.66
C ALA A 104 9.56 1.97 18.97
N ARG A 105 8.39 1.99 18.29
CA ARG A 105 7.34 3.02 18.45
C ARG A 105 5.93 2.45 18.24
N PRO A 106 5.44 1.60 19.16
CA PRO A 106 4.16 0.90 18.99
C PRO A 106 2.97 1.85 18.84
N THR A 107 2.95 2.95 19.59
CA THR A 107 1.86 3.93 19.55
C THR A 107 1.74 4.64 18.19
N GLU A 108 2.86 5.01 17.55
CA GLU A 108 2.84 5.63 16.22
C GLU A 108 2.34 4.65 15.15
N ASP A 109 2.70 3.36 15.23
CA ASP A 109 2.18 2.33 14.31
C ASP A 109 0.66 2.16 14.47
N ASP A 110 0.16 2.12 15.72
CA ASP A 110 -1.27 2.02 16.01
C ASP A 110 -2.05 3.20 15.41
N PHE A 111 -1.55 4.43 15.55
CA PHE A 111 -2.17 5.60 14.94
C PHE A 111 -2.20 5.52 13.41
N ARG A 112 -1.08 5.17 12.78
CA ARG A 112 -1.04 5.04 11.31
C ARG A 112 -1.98 3.94 10.82
N ARG A 113 -2.10 2.83 11.55
CA ARG A 113 -3.03 1.75 11.21
C ARG A 113 -4.48 2.16 11.39
N ALA A 114 -4.79 2.88 12.46
CA ALA A 114 -6.12 3.43 12.67
C ALA A 114 -6.51 4.39 11.52
N ASP A 115 -5.58 5.22 11.06
CA ASP A 115 -5.79 6.08 9.90
C ASP A 115 -6.06 5.26 8.63
N CYS A 116 -5.22 4.26 8.34
CA CYS A 116 -5.38 3.36 7.20
C CYS A 116 -6.73 2.63 7.24
N LEU A 117 -7.12 2.11 8.40
CA LEU A 117 -8.40 1.45 8.63
C LEU A 117 -9.55 2.41 8.32
N GLN A 118 -9.48 3.62 8.87
CA GLN A 118 -10.52 4.63 8.66
C GLN A 118 -10.64 5.02 7.18
N MET A 119 -9.52 5.17 6.47
CA MET A 119 -9.50 5.48 5.04
C MET A 119 -10.14 4.36 4.21
N ILE A 120 -9.79 3.09 4.47
CA ILE A 120 -10.36 1.95 3.75
C ILE A 120 -11.87 1.82 4.05
N LEU A 121 -12.30 1.97 5.29
CA LEU A 121 -13.73 1.90 5.67
C LEU A 121 -14.56 3.05 5.09
N LYS A 122 -13.95 4.23 4.89
CA LYS A 122 -14.61 5.38 4.26
C LYS A 122 -14.60 5.31 2.74
N TRP A 123 -13.82 4.42 2.13
CA TRP A 123 -13.78 4.26 0.69
C TRP A 123 -15.12 3.72 0.19
N LYS A 124 -15.75 4.43 -0.75
CA LYS A 124 -17.10 4.14 -1.23
C LYS A 124 -17.16 3.54 -2.63
N GLY A 125 -16.02 3.22 -3.22
CA GLY A 125 -15.89 2.81 -4.62
C GLY A 125 -14.91 3.71 -5.38
N ALA A 126 -14.38 3.20 -6.49
CA ALA A 126 -13.71 4.04 -7.49
C ALA A 126 -14.77 4.89 -8.19
N LYS A 127 -14.46 6.15 -8.52
CA LYS A 127 -15.42 6.97 -9.27
C LYS A 127 -15.55 6.42 -10.67
N LEU A 128 -16.75 5.99 -11.04
CA LEU A 128 -17.10 5.65 -12.41
C LEU A 128 -17.37 6.95 -13.18
N ASP A 129 -17.25 6.89 -14.51
CA ASP A 129 -17.42 8.04 -15.41
C ASP A 129 -18.77 8.77 -15.28
N GLN A 130 -19.76 8.12 -14.65
CA GLN A 130 -21.12 8.63 -14.46
C GLN A 130 -21.36 9.28 -13.09
N GLY A 131 -20.33 9.41 -12.24
CA GLY A 131 -20.48 9.88 -10.85
C GLY A 131 -21.05 8.82 -9.91
N GLU A 132 -21.23 7.60 -10.40
CA GLU A 132 -21.50 6.40 -9.61
C GLU A 132 -20.20 5.88 -9.00
N TYR A 133 -20.32 5.12 -7.92
CA TYR A 133 -19.20 4.46 -7.28
C TYR A 133 -19.31 2.94 -7.53
N GLU A 134 -18.19 2.28 -7.80
CA GLU A 134 -18.10 0.81 -7.94
C GLU A 134 -18.59 0.05 -6.70
#